data_AF-A0A1I4E6D8-F1
#
_entry.id   AF-A0A1I4E6D8-F1
#
_cell.length_a   1.000
_cell.length_b   1.000
_cell.length_c   1.000
_cell.angle_alpha   90.00
_cell.angle_beta   90.00
_cell.angle_gamma   90.00
#
_symmetry.space_group_name_H-M   'P 1'
#
loop_
_entity.id
_entity.type
_entity.pdbx_description
1 polymer ?
#
loop_
_entity_poly.entity_id
_entity_poly.type
_entity_poly.pdbx_seq_one_letter_code
_entity_poly.pdbx_strand_id
1 'polypeptide(L)'
;MNGIRLTGRVIDWDQEDYDEVTIEPAEAAEFESKGYMVATIQGHTWAFRKQPPNDGDIQIQPKSDIFGRLAAARGHTNYGFSGYFKGFVYLAGKRRKLVDWWTLFPGKEHQYASQQEKSKTEAAIRTIIETRAETEVVKVKGGYSFQTDGGQPAADNAD
;
A
#
# COMPACT_ATOMS: atom_id res chain seq x y z
N MET A 1 -21.17 13.62 -4.71
CA MET A 1 -20.04 13.44 -3.77
C MET A 1 -19.14 12.37 -4.34
N ASN A 2 -17.89 12.72 -4.69
CA ASN A 2 -16.91 11.86 -5.38
C ASN A 2 -15.82 11.38 -4.42
N GLY A 3 -16.18 11.10 -3.16
CA GLY A 3 -15.29 10.60 -2.14
C GLY A 3 -15.37 9.08 -2.00
N ILE A 4 -14.31 8.50 -1.46
CA ILE A 4 -14.20 7.07 -1.16
C ILE A 4 -13.69 6.90 0.26
N ARG A 5 -14.20 5.92 1.00
CA ARG A 5 -13.74 5.63 2.37
C ARG A 5 -12.59 4.66 2.35
N LEU A 6 -11.61 4.92 3.21
CA LEU A 6 -10.50 4.01 3.41
C LEU A 6 -10.95 2.76 4.15
N THR A 7 -10.42 1.61 3.74
CA THR A 7 -10.67 0.32 4.41
C THR A 7 -9.79 0.14 5.65
N GLY A 8 -8.73 0.94 5.78
CA GLY A 8 -7.65 0.74 6.76
C GLY A 8 -6.64 -0.33 6.34
N ARG A 9 -6.89 -1.06 5.23
CA ARG A 9 -5.96 -2.08 4.73
C ARG A 9 -4.80 -1.44 3.98
N VAL A 10 -3.60 -1.91 4.31
CA VAL A 10 -2.36 -1.51 3.62
C VAL A 10 -1.78 -2.69 2.84
N ILE A 11 -1.59 -2.48 1.55
CA ILE A 11 -0.98 -3.42 0.61
C ILE A 11 0.47 -2.98 0.39
N ASP A 12 1.41 -3.92 0.46
CA ASP A 12 2.81 -3.60 0.17
C ASP A 12 3.04 -3.47 -1.34
N TRP A 13 4.16 -2.83 -1.71
CA TRP A 13 4.42 -2.55 -3.12
C TRP A 13 4.87 -3.79 -3.91
N ASP A 14 5.66 -4.65 -3.26
CA ASP A 14 6.32 -5.84 -3.81
C ASP A 14 5.69 -7.15 -3.33
N GLN A 15 4.73 -7.09 -2.41
CA GLN A 15 3.96 -8.26 -2.02
C GLN A 15 2.62 -8.29 -2.73
N GLU A 16 2.29 -9.47 -3.24
CA GLU A 16 0.93 -9.77 -3.64
C GLU A 16 0.18 -10.20 -2.38
N ASP A 17 -0.99 -9.61 -2.17
CA ASP A 17 -1.81 -9.91 -1.01
C ASP A 17 -2.60 -11.19 -1.27
N TYR A 18 -2.41 -12.20 -0.43
CA TYR A 18 -2.99 -13.52 -0.57
C TYR A 18 -3.85 -13.86 0.65
N ASP A 19 -5.03 -14.43 0.41
CA ASP A 19 -5.69 -15.28 1.39
C ASP A 19 -4.87 -16.55 1.50
N GLU A 20 -4.25 -16.78 2.65
CA GLU A 20 -3.48 -18.00 2.93
C GLU A 20 -4.18 -18.83 4.00
N VAL A 21 -4.44 -20.10 3.69
CA VAL A 21 -5.02 -21.06 4.64
C VAL A 21 -4.26 -22.38 4.54
N THR A 22 -3.86 -22.93 5.68
CA THR A 22 -3.38 -24.31 5.77
C THR A 22 -4.57 -25.26 5.71
N ILE A 23 -4.53 -26.21 4.79
CA ILE A 23 -5.60 -27.18 4.56
C ILE A 23 -5.07 -28.61 4.64
N GLU A 24 -5.97 -29.56 4.83
CA GLU A 24 -5.64 -30.97 4.65
C GLU A 24 -5.51 -31.31 3.15
N PRO A 25 -4.65 -32.26 2.75
CA PRO A 25 -4.50 -32.65 1.35
C PRO A 25 -5.82 -33.08 0.68
N ALA A 26 -6.76 -33.64 1.46
CA ALA A 26 -8.07 -34.06 0.98
C ALA A 26 -8.98 -32.88 0.58
N GLU A 27 -8.71 -31.67 1.07
CA GLU A 27 -9.50 -30.45 0.80
C GLU A 27 -9.00 -29.70 -0.45
N ALA A 28 -7.88 -30.12 -1.04
CA ALA A 28 -7.23 -29.42 -2.16
C ALA A 28 -8.19 -29.17 -3.34
N ALA A 29 -8.93 -30.20 -3.78
CA ALA A 29 -9.85 -30.08 -4.91
C ALA A 29 -11.00 -29.10 -4.64
N GLU A 30 -11.45 -28.99 -3.39
CA GLU A 30 -12.47 -28.02 -2.99
C GLU A 30 -11.93 -26.60 -3.10
N PHE A 31 -10.73 -26.34 -2.58
CA PHE A 31 -10.11 -25.01 -2.62
C PHE A 31 -9.72 -24.59 -4.04
N GLU A 32 -9.21 -25.51 -4.86
CA GLU A 32 -8.96 -25.27 -6.29
C GLU A 32 -10.24 -24.87 -7.02
N SER A 33 -11.37 -25.54 -6.73
CA SER A 33 -12.67 -25.17 -7.33
C SER A 33 -13.17 -23.77 -6.94
N LYS A 34 -12.74 -23.27 -5.76
CA LYS A 34 -13.00 -21.90 -5.28
C LYS A 34 -12.00 -20.87 -5.83
N GLY A 35 -11.09 -21.29 -6.70
CA GLY A 35 -10.08 -20.43 -7.34
C GLY A 35 -8.83 -20.19 -6.49
N TYR A 36 -8.56 -21.03 -5.49
CA TYR A 36 -7.28 -21.01 -4.79
C TYR A 36 -6.23 -21.79 -5.58
N MET A 37 -5.00 -21.32 -5.54
CA MET A 37 -3.83 -22.12 -5.89
C MET A 37 -3.44 -22.96 -4.69
N VAL A 38 -3.27 -24.28 -4.87
CA VAL A 38 -2.85 -25.17 -3.79
C VAL A 38 -1.41 -25.60 -4.00
N ALA A 39 -0.58 -25.53 -2.95
CA ALA A 39 0.79 -26.03 -2.98
C ALA A 39 1.17 -26.73 -1.67
N THR A 40 1.91 -27.83 -1.79
CA THR A 40 2.49 -28.52 -0.63
C THR A 40 3.93 -28.05 -0.41
N ILE A 41 4.19 -27.46 0.74
CA ILE A 41 5.50 -26.89 1.12
C ILE A 41 5.88 -27.47 2.48
N GLN A 42 7.04 -28.12 2.56
CA GLN A 42 7.57 -28.70 3.81
C GLN A 42 6.59 -29.65 4.53
N GLY A 43 5.75 -30.37 3.78
CA GLY A 43 4.77 -31.31 4.34
C GLY A 43 3.42 -30.69 4.76
N HIS A 44 3.25 -29.39 4.61
CA HIS A 44 1.97 -28.71 4.80
C HIS A 44 1.35 -28.37 3.45
N THR A 45 0.02 -28.53 3.32
CA THR A 45 -0.71 -28.11 2.13
C THR A 45 -1.32 -26.74 2.40
N TRP A 46 -1.02 -25.81 1.51
CA TRP A 46 -1.45 -24.42 1.60
C TRP A 46 -2.36 -24.10 0.42
N ALA A 47 -3.43 -23.38 0.68
CA ALA A 47 -4.28 -22.77 -0.34
C ALA A 47 -4.07 -21.26 -0.31
N PHE A 48 -3.73 -20.69 -1.47
CA PHE A 48 -3.47 -19.27 -1.68
C PHE A 48 -4.45 -18.69 -2.68
N ARG A 49 -5.07 -17.55 -2.39
CA ARG A 49 -5.86 -16.82 -3.39
C ARG A 49 -5.50 -15.35 -3.34
N LYS A 50 -5.07 -14.81 -4.49
CA LYS A 50 -4.77 -13.39 -4.60
C LYS A 50 -6.02 -12.58 -4.28
N GLN A 51 -5.94 -11.73 -3.26
CA GLN A 51 -7.00 -10.81 -2.95
C GLN A 51 -6.87 -9.59 -3.88
N PRO A 52 -7.90 -9.26 -4.67
CA PRO A 52 -7.90 -8.01 -5.39
C PRO A 52 -7.97 -6.84 -4.39
N PRO A 53 -7.31 -5.71 -4.69
CA PRO A 53 -7.45 -4.52 -3.87
C PRO A 53 -8.89 -4.03 -3.93
N ASN A 54 -9.42 -3.67 -2.76
CA ASN A 54 -10.69 -2.97 -2.65
C ASN A 54 -10.51 -1.49 -2.90
N ASP A 55 -11.61 -0.89 -3.31
CA ASP A 55 -11.79 0.54 -3.31
C ASP A 55 -11.55 1.05 -1.87
N GLY A 56 -10.54 1.92 -1.71
CA GLY A 56 -10.14 2.50 -0.42
C GLY A 56 -8.91 1.83 0.21
N ASP A 57 -8.42 0.72 -0.33
CA ASP A 57 -7.14 0.13 0.10
C ASP A 57 -5.98 1.07 -0.23
N ILE A 58 -4.99 1.14 0.66
CA ILE A 58 -3.79 1.95 0.45
C ILE A 58 -2.62 1.05 0.08
N GLN A 59 -1.93 1.37 -1.01
CA GLN A 59 -0.62 0.81 -1.29
C GLN A 59 0.49 1.77 -0.88
N ILE A 60 1.49 1.25 -0.17
CA ILE A 60 2.73 1.98 0.12
C ILE A 60 3.83 1.55 -0.84
N GLN A 61 4.57 2.52 -1.37
CA GLN A 61 5.68 2.25 -2.31
C GLN A 61 6.96 2.94 -1.84
N PRO A 62 8.07 2.20 -1.65
CA PRO A 62 9.36 2.81 -1.36
C PRO A 62 9.87 3.59 -2.58
N LYS A 63 10.44 4.77 -2.32
CA LYS A 63 11.08 5.63 -3.30
C LYS A 63 12.47 5.99 -2.79
N SER A 64 13.47 5.70 -3.61
CA SER A 64 14.82 6.21 -3.38
C SER A 64 14.85 7.73 -3.58
N ASP A 65 15.58 8.43 -2.72
CA ASP A 65 15.90 9.84 -2.95
C ASP A 65 16.88 10.02 -4.13
N ILE A 66 17.30 11.26 -4.39
CA ILE A 66 18.19 11.55 -5.52
C ILE A 66 19.57 10.89 -5.35
N PHE A 67 20.07 10.78 -4.11
CA PHE A 67 21.37 10.19 -3.82
C PHE A 67 21.31 8.66 -3.92
N GLY A 68 20.25 8.03 -3.41
CA GLY A 68 19.98 6.60 -3.58
C GLY A 68 19.79 6.21 -5.04
N ARG A 69 19.14 7.05 -5.86
CA ARG A 69 19.07 6.83 -7.32
C ARG A 69 20.43 6.90 -7.99
N LEU A 70 21.26 7.88 -7.62
CA LEU A 70 22.61 8.04 -8.18
C LEU A 70 23.57 6.93 -7.74
N ALA A 71 23.46 6.43 -6.50
CA ALA A 71 24.25 5.31 -5.99
C ALA A 71 23.91 4.00 -6.70
N ALA A 72 22.61 3.71 -6.88
CA ALA A 72 22.13 2.54 -7.62
C ALA A 72 22.61 2.55 -9.09
N ALA A 73 22.54 3.71 -9.76
CA ALA A 73 23.01 3.87 -11.14
C ALA A 73 24.52 3.63 -11.30
N ARG A 74 25.30 3.74 -10.22
CA ARG A 74 26.76 3.51 -10.20
C ARG A 74 27.16 2.14 -9.66
N GLY A 75 26.22 1.24 -9.39
CA GLY A 75 26.51 -0.14 -8.93
C GLY A 75 26.96 -0.24 -7.47
N HIS A 76 26.78 0.80 -6.66
CA HIS A 76 27.11 0.79 -5.23
C HIS A 76 25.84 0.56 -4.41
N THR A 77 25.71 -0.62 -3.80
CA THR A 77 24.52 -1.03 -3.03
C THR A 77 24.62 -0.80 -1.51
N ASN A 78 25.79 -0.41 -0.98
CA ASN A 78 26.06 -0.48 0.47
C ASN A 78 26.39 0.86 1.17
N TYR A 79 26.20 2.02 0.54
CA TYR A 79 26.42 3.33 1.21
C TYR A 79 25.20 4.25 1.07
N GLY A 80 24.55 4.57 2.20
CA GLY A 80 23.68 5.75 2.34
C GLY A 80 22.29 5.71 1.68
N PHE A 81 21.54 4.62 1.81
CA PHE A 81 20.15 4.57 1.33
C PHE A 81 19.18 5.33 2.26
N SER A 82 19.07 6.65 2.08
CA SER A 82 17.86 7.37 2.52
C SER A 82 16.76 7.23 1.47
N GLY A 83 15.60 6.82 1.93
CA GLY A 83 14.42 6.65 1.09
C GLY A 83 13.17 7.05 1.84
N TYR A 84 12.08 7.13 1.12
CA TYR A 84 10.79 7.46 1.71
C TYR A 84 9.68 6.67 1.04
N PHE A 85 8.58 6.47 1.73
CA PHE A 85 7.39 5.85 1.17
C PHE A 85 6.47 6.89 0.54
N LYS A 86 5.76 6.49 -0.52
CA LYS A 86 4.58 7.20 -1.05
C LYS A 86 3.36 6.32 -0.89
N GLY A 87 2.20 6.93 -0.67
CA GLY A 87 0.92 6.25 -0.66
C GLY A 87 0.14 6.40 -1.96
N PHE A 88 -0.60 5.37 -2.29
CA PHE A 88 -1.60 5.35 -3.34
C PHE A 88 -2.89 4.76 -2.77
N VAL A 89 -4.04 5.29 -3.16
CA VAL A 89 -5.35 4.70 -2.85
C VAL A 89 -5.87 3.95 -4.08
N TYR A 90 -6.48 2.79 -3.86
CA TYR A 90 -7.15 2.05 -4.91
C TYR A 90 -8.58 2.57 -5.13
N LEU A 91 -8.93 2.74 -6.42
CA LEU A 91 -10.27 3.11 -6.87
C LEU A 91 -10.55 2.44 -8.22
N ALA A 92 -11.66 1.73 -8.32
CA ALA A 92 -12.04 0.88 -9.44
C ALA A 92 -10.87 -0.02 -9.91
N GLY A 93 -10.19 -0.66 -8.97
CA GLY A 93 -9.03 -1.54 -9.23
C GLY A 93 -7.77 -0.82 -9.73
N LYS A 94 -7.73 0.51 -9.75
CA LYS A 94 -6.58 1.30 -10.20
C LYS A 94 -5.99 2.11 -9.05
N ARG A 95 -4.66 2.19 -9.00
CA ARG A 95 -3.93 3.04 -8.05
C ARG A 95 -4.04 4.51 -8.43
N ARG A 96 -4.34 5.34 -7.45
CA ARG A 96 -4.40 6.80 -7.54
C ARG A 96 -3.50 7.41 -6.47
N LYS A 97 -2.80 8.48 -6.81
CA LYS A 97 -1.85 9.12 -5.89
C LYS A 97 -2.60 9.73 -4.70
N LEU A 98 -2.14 9.46 -3.47
CA LEU A 98 -2.50 10.24 -2.30
C LEU A 98 -1.60 11.49 -2.26
N VAL A 99 -2.16 12.68 -2.50
CA VAL A 99 -1.37 13.90 -2.71
C VAL A 99 -0.90 14.54 -1.41
N ASP A 100 -1.66 14.37 -0.36
CA ASP A 100 -1.44 14.87 1.00
C ASP A 100 -0.69 13.88 1.89
N TRP A 101 -0.09 12.84 1.29
CA TRP A 101 0.77 11.89 1.98
C TRP A 101 1.80 12.56 2.90
N TRP A 102 2.41 13.66 2.43
CA TRP A 102 3.40 14.42 3.20
C TRP A 102 2.79 15.24 4.34
N THR A 103 1.51 15.56 4.24
CA THR A 103 0.75 16.26 5.28
C THR A 103 0.33 15.28 6.39
N LEU A 104 0.04 14.03 6.04
CA LEU A 104 -0.30 12.98 7.01
C LEU A 104 0.89 12.50 7.83
N PHE A 105 2.06 12.48 7.20
CA PHE A 105 3.32 12.06 7.82
C PHE A 105 4.26 13.26 7.90
N PRO A 106 3.98 14.27 8.75
CA PRO A 106 4.81 15.46 8.81
C PRO A 106 6.24 15.11 9.22
N GLY A 107 7.21 15.85 8.67
CA GLY A 107 8.62 15.66 9.01
C GLY A 107 9.25 14.43 8.35
N LYS A 108 9.67 13.43 9.14
CA LYS A 108 10.48 12.29 8.68
C LYS A 108 9.83 10.92 8.90
N GLU A 109 8.57 10.87 9.32
CA GLU A 109 7.88 9.62 9.67
C GLU A 109 7.72 8.65 8.48
N HIS A 110 7.64 9.20 7.27
CA HIS A 110 7.57 8.44 6.02
C HIS A 110 8.97 8.14 5.43
N GLN A 111 10.05 8.50 6.14
CA GLN A 111 11.45 8.37 5.69
C GLN A 111 12.16 7.29 6.49
N TYR A 112 13.15 6.65 5.87
CA TYR A 112 14.07 5.72 6.51
C TYR A 112 15.50 6.11 6.13
N ALA A 113 16.44 6.04 7.07
CA ALA A 113 17.82 6.47 6.85
C ALA A 113 18.68 5.35 6.24
N SER A 114 18.23 4.11 6.32
CA SER A 114 18.91 2.93 5.79
C SER A 114 17.93 1.83 5.37
N GLN A 115 18.38 0.88 4.55
CA GLN A 115 17.55 -0.27 4.14
C GLN A 115 17.14 -1.14 5.33
N GLN A 116 17.99 -1.23 6.37
CA GLN A 116 17.69 -1.97 7.60
C GLN A 116 16.50 -1.36 8.36
N GLU A 117 16.29 -0.05 8.24
CA GLU A 117 15.18 0.65 8.89
C GLU A 117 13.89 0.62 8.05
N LYS A 118 13.96 0.25 6.77
CA LYS A 118 12.81 0.28 5.84
C LYS A 118 11.59 -0.40 6.44
N SER A 119 11.72 -1.65 6.90
CA SER A 119 10.60 -2.42 7.46
C SER A 119 10.01 -1.81 8.74
N LYS A 120 10.83 -1.13 9.55
CA LYS A 120 10.36 -0.44 10.75
C LYS A 120 9.54 0.80 10.39
N THR A 121 10.02 1.60 9.44
CA THR A 121 9.29 2.76 8.93
C THR A 121 7.99 2.32 8.24
N GLU A 122 8.04 1.24 7.46
CA GLU A 122 6.89 0.63 6.80
C GLU A 122 5.81 0.22 7.79
N ALA A 123 6.18 -0.49 8.87
CA ALA A 123 5.28 -0.87 9.94
C ALA A 123 4.65 0.35 10.64
N ALA A 124 5.42 1.41 10.90
CA ALA A 124 4.90 2.63 11.53
C ALA A 124 3.87 3.35 10.63
N ILE A 125 4.14 3.46 9.33
CA ILE A 125 3.21 4.02 8.35
C ILE A 125 1.92 3.20 8.30
N ARG A 126 2.05 1.87 8.28
CA ARG A 126 0.93 0.93 8.27
C ARG A 126 0.00 1.15 9.47
N THR A 127 0.56 1.18 10.68
CA THR A 127 -0.22 1.44 11.90
C THR A 127 -0.99 2.76 11.82
N ILE A 128 -0.37 3.82 11.32
CA ILE A 128 -1.05 5.12 11.17
C ILE A 128 -2.21 5.02 10.18
N ILE A 129 -2.02 4.38 9.03
CA ILE A 129 -3.09 4.24 8.02
C ILE A 129 -4.24 3.39 8.55
N GLU A 130 -3.95 2.31 9.27
CA GLU A 130 -4.98 1.43 9.87
C GLU A 130 -5.90 2.22 10.81
N THR A 131 -5.37 3.19 11.57
CA THR A 131 -6.20 4.09 12.40
C THR A 131 -7.08 5.06 11.61
N ARG A 132 -6.89 5.17 10.28
CA ARG A 132 -7.65 6.04 9.39
C ARG A 132 -8.72 5.29 8.60
N ALA A 133 -9.03 4.05 8.95
CA ALA A 133 -10.21 3.35 8.43
C ALA A 133 -11.45 4.23 8.50
N GLU A 134 -12.36 4.10 7.53
CA GLU A 134 -13.56 4.90 7.33
C GLU A 134 -13.34 6.39 7.02
N THR A 135 -12.10 6.89 7.02
CA THR A 135 -11.82 8.27 6.62
C THR A 135 -12.13 8.45 5.13
N GLU A 136 -12.87 9.50 4.79
CA GLU A 136 -13.16 9.83 3.40
C GLU A 136 -11.93 10.45 2.74
N VAL A 137 -11.57 9.99 1.54
CA VAL A 137 -10.63 10.64 0.64
C VAL A 137 -11.38 11.14 -0.59
N VAL A 138 -11.13 12.38 -0.96
CA VAL A 138 -11.81 13.09 -2.05
C VAL A 138 -10.86 13.37 -3.19
N LYS A 139 -11.40 13.39 -4.40
CA LYS A 139 -10.65 13.78 -5.60
C LYS A 139 -10.25 15.25 -5.49
N VAL A 140 -8.96 15.53 -5.71
CA VAL A 140 -8.39 16.88 -5.77
C VAL A 140 -7.48 17.02 -6.99
N LYS A 141 -6.94 18.22 -7.23
CA LYS A 141 -5.97 18.43 -8.30
C LYS A 141 -4.73 17.54 -8.10
N GLY A 142 -4.49 16.63 -9.03
CA GLY A 142 -3.31 15.76 -9.04
C GLY A 142 -3.45 14.43 -8.30
N GLY A 143 -4.62 14.12 -7.72
CA GLY A 143 -4.88 12.82 -7.08
C GLY A 143 -6.03 12.86 -6.08
N TYR A 144 -5.84 12.19 -4.94
CA TYR A 144 -6.82 12.09 -3.85
C TYR A 144 -6.21 12.58 -2.55
N SER A 145 -7.03 13.18 -1.69
CA SER A 145 -6.63 13.74 -0.39
C SER A 145 -7.65 13.31 0.66
N PHE A 146 -7.19 13.12 1.89
CA PHE A 146 -8.04 12.95 3.06
C PHE A 146 -8.92 14.18 3.22
N GLN A 147 -10.20 13.94 3.41
CA GLN A 147 -11.15 14.99 3.73
C GLN A 147 -10.82 15.50 5.13
N THR A 148 -10.32 16.73 5.21
CA THR A 148 -10.18 17.44 6.47
C THR A 148 -11.52 18.08 6.82
N ASP A 149 -11.87 18.12 8.11
CA ASP A 149 -13.11 18.69 8.65
C ASP A 149 -13.29 20.22 8.42
N GLY A 150 -12.62 20.80 7.41
CA GLY A 150 -12.73 22.21 7.04
C GLY A 150 -12.25 22.57 5.64
N GLY A 151 -12.01 21.60 4.75
CA GLY A 151 -11.51 21.84 3.40
C GLY A 151 -12.61 21.87 2.35
N GLN A 152 -13.00 23.07 1.92
CA GLN A 152 -13.95 23.36 0.83
C GLN A 152 -13.77 22.40 -0.37
N PRO A 153 -14.85 21.82 -0.92
CA PRO A 153 -14.73 20.96 -2.10
C PRO A 153 -14.05 21.75 -3.22
N ALA A 154 -13.06 21.13 -3.85
CA ALA A 154 -12.49 21.66 -5.09
C ALA A 154 -13.64 21.88 -6.07
N ALA A 155 -13.89 23.14 -6.41
CA ALA A 155 -14.94 23.52 -7.32
C ALA A 155 -14.86 22.65 -8.58
N ASP A 156 -15.99 22.03 -8.90
CA ASP A 156 -16.23 21.34 -10.15
C ASP A 156 -15.77 22.22 -11.31
N ASN A 157 -14.81 21.74 -12.08
CA ASN A 157 -14.69 22.11 -13.48
C ASN A 157 -14.84 20.83 -14.27
N ALA A 158 -16.10 20.56 -14.62
CA ALA A 158 -16.43 19.73 -15.75
C ALA A 158 -15.92 20.44 -17.01
N ASP A 159 -15.14 19.72 -17.81
CA ASP A 159 -15.03 19.88 -19.26
C ASP A 159 -14.87 18.48 -19.85
#